data_AF-A0AAD9GV38-F1
#
_entry.id   AF-A0AAD9GV38-F1
#
_cell.length_a   1.000
_cell.length_b   1.000
_cell.length_c   1.000
_cell.angle_alpha   90.00
_cell.angle_beta   90.00
_cell.angle_gamma   90.00
#
_symmetry.space_group_name_H-M   'P 1'
#
loop_
_entity.id
_entity.type
_entity.pdbx_description
1 polymer ?
#
loop_
_entity_poly.entity_id
_entity_poly.type
_entity_poly.pdbx_seq_one_letter_code
_entity_poly.pdbx_strand_id
1 'polypeptide(L)'
;MPRVVSALRKSRAVSAKEGHEELQEVLVKLRELGRHETLDQFKESPLVSKLTSPVQFHGLGNMIYNNAADNEEEAKKALHVWKIAMDKGSEKAKFSYALCMKKGIGFPKKDAMGAVKYFKELTESGHVWGAFAYADALSNGEGTRKNEKKAFELFKKCAEIGVPPAYMNVANMYMSGTGTDKNEVEALKWLTKAADAGDPTAKSRLGEYYSLGLGGAQKNQARAVQYYKEAAVAGIITAQYNLGYLFLTGDGVPQDALQAEALFRKAAEKGFVMAMVNLAQMYRTGYGKVPKDLDTARKWLELAAPHDLNAKELLEAMTEPVDAEQEKH
;
A
#
# COMPACT_ATOMS: atom_id res chain seq x y z
N MET A 1 17.28 -40.22 22.10
CA MET A 1 16.47 -39.28 21.30
C MET A 1 17.20 -38.04 20.73
N PRO A 2 18.29 -37.48 21.30
CA PRO A 2 18.91 -36.26 20.77
C PRO A 2 19.64 -36.38 19.41
N ARG A 3 20.19 -37.57 19.10
CA ARG A 3 20.96 -37.79 17.85
C ARG A 3 20.11 -37.87 16.58
N VAL A 4 18.84 -38.29 16.69
CA VAL A 4 17.93 -38.46 15.55
C VAL A 4 17.34 -37.11 15.11
N VAL A 5 17.07 -36.20 16.06
CA VAL A 5 16.53 -34.85 15.78
C VAL A 5 17.60 -33.93 15.15
N SER A 6 18.87 -34.12 15.49
CA SER A 6 20.02 -33.42 14.89
C SER A 6 20.26 -33.83 13.43
N ALA A 7 20.17 -35.13 13.12
CA ALA A 7 20.28 -35.66 11.76
C ALA A 7 19.09 -35.22 10.87
N LEU A 8 17.87 -35.21 11.41
CA LEU A 8 16.68 -34.72 10.71
C LEU A 8 16.72 -33.21 10.45
N ARG A 9 17.23 -32.38 11.38
CA ARG A 9 17.42 -30.92 11.13
C ARG A 9 18.50 -30.64 10.09
N LYS A 10 19.60 -31.39 10.08
CA LYS A 10 20.64 -31.28 9.04
C LYS A 10 20.14 -31.77 7.68
N SER A 11 19.42 -32.90 7.63
CA SER A 11 18.78 -33.41 6.40
C SER A 11 17.73 -32.46 5.85
N ARG A 12 16.89 -31.84 6.70
CA ARG A 12 15.91 -30.82 6.26
C ARG A 12 16.57 -29.52 5.81
N ALA A 13 17.65 -29.10 6.45
CA ALA A 13 18.41 -27.91 6.05
C ALA A 13 19.20 -28.14 4.77
N VAL A 14 19.74 -29.34 4.56
CA VAL A 14 20.41 -29.76 3.32
C VAL A 14 19.38 -29.92 2.20
N SER A 15 18.26 -30.61 2.42
CA SER A 15 17.16 -30.74 1.45
C SER A 15 16.48 -29.40 1.12
N ALA A 16 16.35 -28.48 2.08
CA ALA A 16 15.84 -27.13 1.81
C ALA A 16 16.86 -26.25 1.08
N LYS A 17 18.16 -26.51 1.27
CA LYS A 17 19.24 -25.78 0.57
C LYS A 17 19.45 -26.34 -0.83
N GLU A 18 19.41 -27.66 -1.01
CA GLU A 18 19.40 -28.37 -2.29
C GLU A 18 18.15 -28.01 -3.10
N GLY A 19 16.96 -27.99 -2.51
CA GLY A 19 15.75 -27.53 -3.20
C GLY A 19 15.76 -26.05 -3.59
N HIS A 20 16.51 -25.21 -2.86
CA HIS A 20 16.69 -23.79 -3.18
C HIS A 20 17.82 -23.56 -4.21
N GLU A 21 18.86 -24.40 -4.20
CA GLU A 21 19.94 -24.45 -5.21
C GLU A 21 19.43 -25.03 -6.54
N GLU A 22 18.57 -26.05 -6.51
CA GLU A 22 17.87 -26.59 -7.70
C GLU A 22 16.90 -25.55 -8.30
N LEU A 23 16.15 -24.81 -7.48
CA LEU A 23 15.32 -23.71 -7.95
C LEU A 23 16.16 -22.56 -8.54
N GLN A 24 17.30 -22.24 -7.94
CA GLN A 24 18.22 -21.25 -8.49
C GLN A 24 18.86 -21.74 -9.80
N GLU A 25 19.24 -23.01 -9.92
CA GLU A 25 19.74 -23.59 -11.17
C GLU A 25 18.68 -23.65 -12.27
N VAL A 26 17.43 -23.99 -11.94
CA VAL A 26 16.31 -23.94 -12.88
C VAL A 26 16.03 -22.51 -13.31
N LEU A 27 16.06 -21.55 -12.38
CA LEU A 27 15.91 -20.13 -12.68
C LEU A 27 17.08 -19.59 -13.49
N VAL A 28 18.33 -20.03 -13.25
CA VAL A 28 19.52 -19.67 -14.02
C VAL A 28 19.44 -20.27 -15.43
N LYS A 29 19.09 -21.55 -15.57
CA LYS A 29 18.86 -22.18 -16.89
C LYS A 29 17.71 -21.52 -17.65
N LEU A 30 16.62 -21.13 -16.99
CA LEU A 30 15.54 -20.35 -17.61
C LEU A 30 16.00 -18.94 -18.00
N ARG A 31 16.84 -18.31 -17.17
CA ARG A 31 17.43 -16.98 -17.45
C ARG A 31 18.46 -17.04 -18.59
N GLU A 32 19.16 -18.15 -18.75
CA GLU A 32 20.08 -18.43 -19.87
C GLU A 32 19.32 -18.80 -21.16
N LEU A 33 18.25 -19.59 -21.06
CA LEU A 33 17.37 -19.92 -22.19
C LEU A 33 16.62 -18.70 -22.75
N GLY A 34 16.27 -17.72 -21.90
CA GLY A 34 15.61 -16.48 -22.33
C GLY A 34 16.57 -15.40 -22.87
N ARG A 35 17.87 -15.45 -22.55
CA ARG A 35 18.83 -14.35 -22.78
C ARG A 35 19.31 -14.18 -24.21
N HIS A 36 19.05 -15.12 -25.11
CA HIS A 36 19.64 -15.10 -26.46
C HIS A 36 18.63 -15.13 -27.61
N GLU A 37 17.34 -15.29 -27.33
CA GLU A 37 16.31 -15.32 -28.36
C GLU A 37 15.58 -13.98 -28.46
N THR A 38 15.56 -13.40 -29.67
CA THR A 38 14.69 -12.27 -29.99
C THR A 38 13.22 -12.67 -29.85
N LEU A 39 12.31 -11.68 -29.79
CA LEU A 39 10.87 -11.98 -29.80
C LEU A 39 10.47 -12.87 -30.99
N ASP A 40 11.09 -12.67 -32.16
CA ASP A 40 10.77 -13.46 -33.36
C ASP A 40 11.26 -14.91 -33.25
N GLN A 41 12.46 -15.13 -32.72
CA GLN A 41 12.96 -16.48 -32.42
C GLN A 41 12.07 -17.18 -31.38
N PHE A 42 11.63 -16.46 -30.36
CA PHE A 42 10.76 -16.99 -29.32
C PHE A 42 9.39 -17.42 -29.86
N LYS A 43 8.79 -16.65 -30.78
CA LYS A 43 7.50 -17.00 -31.43
C LYS A 43 7.55 -18.34 -32.15
N GLU A 44 8.69 -18.64 -32.79
CA GLU A 44 8.92 -19.86 -33.55
C GLU A 44 9.42 -21.03 -32.68
N SER A 45 9.67 -20.77 -31.39
CA SER A 45 10.30 -21.76 -30.51
C SER A 45 9.44 -23.03 -30.35
N PRO A 46 10.08 -24.21 -30.20
CA PRO A 46 9.39 -25.45 -29.86
C PRO A 46 8.61 -25.37 -28.54
N LEU A 47 8.94 -24.41 -27.67
CA LEU A 47 8.25 -24.19 -26.40
C LEU A 47 6.83 -23.65 -26.65
N VAL A 48 6.70 -22.63 -27.50
CA VAL A 48 5.41 -22.00 -27.83
C VAL A 48 4.54 -22.95 -28.66
N SER A 49 5.11 -23.66 -29.62
CA SER A 49 4.36 -24.57 -30.51
C SER A 49 3.80 -25.82 -29.81
N LYS A 50 4.38 -26.23 -28.67
CA LYS A 50 3.89 -27.37 -27.87
C LYS A 50 2.69 -27.03 -26.98
N LEU A 51 2.42 -25.75 -26.73
CA LEU A 51 1.29 -25.34 -25.90
C LEU A 51 -0.01 -25.34 -26.72
N THR A 52 -1.07 -25.90 -26.15
CA THR A 52 -2.35 -26.06 -26.87
C THR A 52 -3.50 -25.35 -26.17
N SER A 53 -3.44 -25.25 -24.83
CA SER A 53 -4.53 -24.70 -24.02
C SER A 53 -4.29 -23.24 -23.59
N PRO A 54 -5.36 -22.43 -23.42
CA PRO A 54 -5.24 -21.05 -22.93
C PRO A 54 -4.56 -20.95 -21.56
N VAL A 55 -4.72 -21.96 -20.70
CA VAL A 55 -4.13 -22.03 -19.35
C VAL A 55 -2.62 -22.17 -19.42
N GLN A 56 -2.11 -23.01 -20.32
CA GLN A 56 -0.67 -23.19 -20.54
C GLN A 56 -0.01 -21.91 -21.02
N PHE A 57 -0.60 -21.24 -22.03
CA PHE A 57 -0.09 -19.96 -22.53
C PHE A 57 -0.13 -18.88 -21.45
N HIS A 58 -1.20 -18.81 -20.65
CA HIS A 58 -1.28 -17.87 -19.53
C HIS A 58 -0.21 -18.14 -18.46
N GLY A 59 0.01 -19.41 -18.10
CA GLY A 59 1.04 -19.81 -17.15
C GLY A 59 2.45 -19.46 -17.62
N LEU A 60 2.77 -19.73 -18.89
CA LEU A 60 4.04 -19.32 -19.49
C LEU A 60 4.21 -17.79 -19.45
N GLY A 61 3.16 -17.03 -19.80
CA GLY A 61 3.20 -15.57 -19.74
C GLY A 61 3.50 -15.04 -18.34
N ASN A 62 2.88 -15.60 -17.31
CA ASN A 62 3.17 -15.23 -15.91
C ASN A 62 4.63 -15.55 -15.53
N MET A 63 5.14 -16.71 -15.95
CA MET A 63 6.52 -17.10 -15.66
C MET A 63 7.52 -16.15 -16.32
N ILE A 64 7.31 -15.81 -17.59
CA ILE A 64 8.17 -14.86 -18.31
C ILE A 64 8.09 -13.47 -17.65
N TYR A 65 6.87 -12.97 -17.41
CA TYR A 65 6.67 -11.65 -16.82
C TYR A 65 7.32 -11.51 -15.44
N ASN A 66 7.17 -12.50 -14.56
CA ASN A 66 7.77 -12.48 -13.22
C ASN A 66 9.30 -12.53 -13.26
N ASN A 67 9.88 -13.09 -14.31
CA ASN A 67 11.32 -13.17 -14.52
C ASN A 67 11.89 -12.02 -15.37
N ALA A 68 11.04 -11.21 -15.99
CA ALA A 68 11.45 -10.15 -16.90
C ALA A 68 12.23 -9.03 -16.20
N ALA A 69 12.00 -8.80 -14.90
CA ALA A 69 12.48 -7.60 -14.21
C ALA A 69 12.15 -6.33 -15.03
N ASP A 70 13.14 -5.51 -15.37
CA ASP A 70 12.98 -4.32 -16.23
C ASP A 70 13.29 -4.58 -17.71
N ASN A 71 13.40 -5.85 -18.14
CA ASN A 71 13.69 -6.20 -19.52
C ASN A 71 12.44 -6.09 -20.41
N GLU A 72 12.44 -5.07 -21.26
CA GLU A 72 11.33 -4.78 -22.18
C GLU A 72 11.07 -5.90 -23.21
N GLU A 73 12.10 -6.59 -23.67
CA GLU A 73 11.95 -7.69 -24.62
C GLU A 73 11.30 -8.92 -23.98
N GLU A 74 11.64 -9.22 -22.72
CA GLU A 74 10.95 -10.29 -21.96
C GLU A 74 9.49 -9.92 -21.68
N ALA A 75 9.20 -8.66 -21.38
CA ALA A 75 7.83 -8.19 -21.27
C ALA A 75 7.04 -8.39 -22.58
N LYS A 76 7.64 -8.09 -23.75
CA LYS A 76 7.02 -8.35 -25.06
C LYS A 76 6.75 -9.83 -25.31
N LYS A 77 7.64 -10.74 -24.90
CA LYS A 77 7.42 -12.19 -24.97
C LYS A 77 6.22 -12.62 -24.10
N ALA A 78 6.12 -12.11 -22.87
CA ALA A 78 4.98 -12.37 -21.99
C ALA A 78 3.66 -11.86 -22.60
N LEU A 79 3.66 -10.64 -23.17
CA LEU A 79 2.51 -10.08 -23.87
C LEU A 79 2.09 -10.95 -25.06
N HIS A 80 3.05 -11.46 -25.83
CA HIS A 80 2.78 -12.32 -26.98
C HIS A 80 2.04 -13.60 -26.57
N VAL A 81 2.52 -14.33 -25.56
CA VAL A 81 1.85 -15.56 -25.11
C VAL A 81 0.50 -15.28 -24.43
N TRP A 82 0.37 -14.16 -23.70
CA TRP A 82 -0.94 -13.75 -23.18
C TRP A 82 -1.90 -13.35 -24.29
N LYS A 83 -1.43 -12.74 -25.37
CA LYS A 83 -2.26 -12.43 -26.54
C LYS A 83 -2.81 -13.71 -27.18
N ILE A 84 -1.97 -14.74 -27.37
CA ILE A 84 -2.43 -16.06 -27.83
C ILE A 84 -3.46 -16.66 -26.86
N ALA A 85 -3.18 -16.62 -25.55
CA ALA A 85 -4.11 -17.14 -24.55
C ALA A 85 -5.46 -16.41 -24.58
N MET A 86 -5.44 -15.08 -24.71
CA MET A 86 -6.62 -14.23 -24.81
C MET A 86 -7.43 -14.53 -26.07
N ASP A 87 -6.77 -14.70 -27.22
CA ASP A 87 -7.42 -15.05 -28.49
C ASP A 87 -8.07 -16.45 -28.43
N LYS A 88 -7.57 -17.31 -27.53
CA LYS A 88 -8.19 -18.60 -27.19
C LYS A 88 -9.22 -18.52 -26.04
N GLY A 89 -9.60 -17.32 -25.61
CA GLY A 89 -10.66 -17.10 -24.61
C GLY A 89 -10.20 -16.99 -23.15
N SER A 90 -8.89 -16.90 -22.86
CA SER A 90 -8.42 -16.72 -21.48
C SER A 90 -8.70 -15.32 -20.95
N GLU A 91 -9.68 -15.20 -20.06
CA GLU A 91 -9.97 -13.95 -19.34
C GLU A 91 -8.81 -13.50 -18.43
N LYS A 92 -8.11 -14.45 -17.79
CA LYS A 92 -6.96 -14.15 -16.95
C LYS A 92 -5.83 -13.51 -17.77
N ALA A 93 -5.56 -14.05 -18.96
CA ALA A 93 -4.59 -13.46 -19.87
C ALA A 93 -5.04 -12.11 -20.42
N LYS A 94 -6.32 -11.96 -20.77
CA LYS A 94 -6.91 -10.66 -21.15
C LYS A 94 -6.67 -9.62 -20.05
N PHE A 95 -6.90 -9.98 -18.79
CA PHE A 95 -6.67 -9.11 -17.65
C PHE A 95 -5.20 -8.72 -17.49
N SER A 96 -4.27 -9.69 -17.49
CA SER A 96 -2.83 -9.42 -17.38
C SER A 96 -2.31 -8.55 -18.53
N TYR A 97 -2.74 -8.84 -19.76
CA TYR A 97 -2.41 -8.06 -20.95
C TYR A 97 -2.92 -6.62 -20.84
N ALA A 98 -4.17 -6.42 -20.40
CA ALA A 98 -4.77 -5.10 -20.19
C ALA A 98 -4.06 -4.30 -19.08
N LEU A 99 -3.61 -4.95 -18.00
CA LEU A 99 -2.80 -4.28 -16.97
C LEU A 99 -1.46 -3.77 -17.52
N CYS A 100 -0.77 -4.56 -18.33
CA CYS A 100 0.47 -4.14 -18.97
C CYS A 100 0.23 -2.99 -19.94
N MET A 101 -0.85 -3.06 -20.72
CA MET A 101 -1.28 -1.98 -21.62
C MET A 101 -1.56 -0.68 -20.86
N LYS A 102 -2.28 -0.75 -19.72
CA LYS A 102 -2.53 0.40 -18.83
C LYS A 102 -1.23 1.01 -18.28
N LYS A 103 -0.21 0.20 -18.00
CA LYS A 103 1.08 0.66 -17.47
C LYS A 103 2.11 1.01 -18.54
N GLY A 104 1.88 0.65 -19.80
CA GLY A 104 2.86 0.76 -20.89
C GLY A 104 3.99 -0.28 -20.83
N ILE A 105 3.85 -1.35 -20.05
CA ILE A 105 4.89 -2.38 -19.90
C ILE A 105 4.89 -3.26 -21.16
N GLY A 106 6.00 -3.27 -21.90
CA GLY A 106 6.12 -4.00 -23.17
C GLY A 106 5.36 -3.38 -24.35
N PHE A 107 4.86 -2.15 -24.20
CA PHE A 107 4.21 -1.37 -25.27
C PHE A 107 5.02 -0.12 -25.60
N PRO A 108 5.00 0.38 -26.86
CA PRO A 108 5.69 1.62 -27.23
C PRO A 108 5.22 2.84 -26.43
N LYS A 109 3.97 2.83 -25.98
CA LYS A 109 3.39 3.82 -25.08
C LYS A 109 2.27 3.20 -24.25
N LYS A 110 2.01 3.81 -23.10
CA LYS A 110 0.82 3.53 -22.28
C LYS A 110 -0.47 3.74 -23.09
N ASP A 111 -1.40 2.79 -22.98
CA ASP A 111 -2.73 2.86 -23.58
C ASP A 111 -3.81 2.51 -22.55
N ALA A 112 -4.14 3.49 -21.71
CA ALA A 112 -5.20 3.33 -20.72
C ALA A 112 -6.58 3.10 -21.37
N MET A 113 -6.85 3.68 -22.53
CA MET A 113 -8.16 3.58 -23.19
C MET A 113 -8.41 2.17 -23.73
N GLY A 114 -7.40 1.59 -24.41
CA GLY A 114 -7.44 0.20 -24.85
C GLY A 114 -7.56 -0.77 -23.66
N ALA A 115 -6.84 -0.53 -22.57
CA ALA A 115 -6.92 -1.35 -21.36
C ALA A 115 -8.33 -1.32 -20.75
N VAL A 116 -8.95 -0.14 -20.67
CA VAL A 116 -10.31 0.01 -20.13
C VAL A 116 -11.35 -0.71 -20.97
N LYS A 117 -11.19 -0.75 -22.30
CA LYS A 117 -12.07 -1.57 -23.15
C LYS A 117 -12.05 -3.04 -22.73
N TYR A 118 -10.87 -3.61 -22.49
CA TYR A 118 -10.76 -4.99 -22.00
C TYR A 118 -11.30 -5.15 -20.57
N PHE A 119 -11.06 -4.22 -19.65
CA PHE A 119 -11.64 -4.29 -18.31
C PHE A 119 -13.17 -4.25 -18.33
N LYS A 120 -13.75 -3.44 -19.23
CA LYS A 120 -15.21 -3.40 -19.44
C LYS A 120 -15.74 -4.74 -19.98
N GLU A 121 -15.11 -5.31 -21.01
CA GLU A 121 -15.48 -6.63 -21.53
C GLU A 121 -15.39 -7.72 -20.44
N LEU A 122 -14.33 -7.70 -19.64
CA LEU A 122 -14.15 -8.60 -18.50
C LEU A 122 -15.23 -8.38 -17.43
N THR A 123 -15.65 -7.14 -17.20
CA THR A 123 -16.76 -6.84 -16.29
C THR A 123 -18.07 -7.45 -16.79
N GLU A 124 -18.33 -7.35 -18.08
CA GLU A 124 -19.53 -7.88 -18.73
C GLU A 124 -19.58 -9.42 -18.69
N SER A 125 -18.43 -10.09 -18.70
CA SER A 125 -18.34 -11.54 -18.52
C SER A 125 -18.34 -12.01 -17.06
N GLY A 126 -18.40 -11.09 -16.09
CA GLY A 126 -18.41 -11.41 -14.66
C GLY A 126 -17.03 -11.60 -14.03
N HIS A 127 -15.95 -11.28 -14.74
CA HIS A 127 -14.59 -11.37 -14.22
C HIS A 127 -14.34 -10.31 -13.13
N VAL A 128 -14.19 -10.79 -11.90
CA VAL A 128 -14.12 -10.00 -10.66
C VAL A 128 -13.05 -8.91 -10.68
N TRP A 129 -11.80 -9.25 -11.03
CA TRP A 129 -10.72 -8.26 -11.08
C TRP A 129 -10.83 -7.31 -12.28
N GLY A 130 -11.56 -7.71 -13.33
CA GLY A 130 -11.88 -6.85 -14.47
C GLY A 130 -12.89 -5.78 -14.05
N ALA A 131 -13.93 -6.19 -13.31
CA ALA A 131 -14.88 -5.28 -12.69
C ALA A 131 -14.21 -4.28 -11.74
N PHE A 132 -13.28 -4.74 -10.90
CA PHE A 132 -12.50 -3.87 -10.01
C PHE A 132 -11.66 -2.86 -10.80
N ALA A 133 -10.91 -3.32 -11.80
CA ALA A 133 -10.06 -2.43 -12.62
C ALA A 133 -10.88 -1.43 -13.45
N TYR A 134 -12.07 -1.83 -13.92
CA TYR A 134 -12.97 -0.93 -14.60
C TYR A 134 -13.57 0.11 -13.65
N ALA A 135 -13.94 -0.30 -12.42
CA ALA A 135 -14.38 0.62 -11.38
C ALA A 135 -13.30 1.67 -11.03
N ASP A 136 -12.05 1.23 -10.89
CA ASP A 136 -10.89 2.10 -10.67
C ASP A 136 -10.71 3.11 -11.81
N ALA A 137 -10.81 2.67 -13.06
CA ALA A 137 -10.74 3.55 -14.23
C ALA A 137 -11.89 4.58 -14.24
N LEU A 138 -13.11 4.19 -13.89
CA LEU A 138 -14.26 5.08 -13.81
C LEU A 138 -14.15 6.08 -12.65
N SER A 139 -13.57 5.72 -11.51
CA SER A 139 -13.40 6.63 -10.38
C SER A 139 -12.31 7.67 -10.65
N ASN A 140 -11.19 7.23 -11.24
CA ASN A 140 -10.06 8.11 -11.54
C ASN A 140 -10.20 8.87 -12.87
N GLY A 141 -11.09 8.43 -13.77
CA GLY A 141 -11.20 8.98 -15.13
C GLY A 141 -10.02 8.61 -16.03
N GLU A 142 -9.32 7.52 -15.73
CA GLU A 142 -8.14 7.09 -16.47
C GLU A 142 -8.55 6.19 -17.65
N GLY A 143 -8.32 6.64 -18.89
CA GLY A 143 -8.72 5.88 -20.09
C GLY A 143 -10.23 5.86 -20.36
N THR A 144 -11.03 6.56 -19.57
CA THR A 144 -12.49 6.71 -19.73
C THR A 144 -12.98 7.99 -19.07
N ARG A 145 -14.20 8.44 -19.38
CA ARG A 145 -14.82 9.53 -18.63
C ARG A 145 -15.13 9.07 -17.20
N LYS A 146 -14.83 9.93 -16.23
CA LYS A 146 -15.13 9.71 -14.82
C LYS A 146 -16.63 9.47 -14.59
N ASN A 147 -16.96 8.43 -13.82
CA ASN A 147 -18.32 8.06 -13.43
C ASN A 147 -18.31 7.39 -12.06
N GLU A 148 -18.38 8.22 -11.02
CA GLU A 148 -18.29 7.76 -9.63
C GLU A 148 -19.47 6.88 -9.21
N LYS A 149 -20.68 7.14 -9.71
CA LYS A 149 -21.84 6.31 -9.42
C LYS A 149 -21.65 4.89 -9.93
N LYS A 150 -21.14 4.75 -11.16
CA LYS A 150 -20.87 3.43 -11.72
C LYS A 150 -19.67 2.75 -11.08
N ALA A 151 -18.63 3.51 -10.74
CA ALA A 151 -17.49 3.00 -9.97
C ALA A 151 -17.96 2.44 -8.62
N PHE A 152 -18.80 3.18 -7.90
CA PHE A 152 -19.37 2.75 -6.62
C PHE A 152 -20.14 1.43 -6.75
N GLU A 153 -21.06 1.32 -7.72
CA GLU A 153 -21.81 0.08 -7.96
C GLU A 153 -20.89 -1.12 -8.19
N LEU A 154 -19.82 -0.95 -8.97
CA LEU A 154 -18.89 -2.02 -9.30
C LEU A 154 -17.97 -2.37 -8.11
N PHE A 155 -17.42 -1.37 -7.41
CA PHE A 155 -16.64 -1.60 -6.20
C PHE A 155 -17.48 -2.28 -5.13
N LYS A 156 -18.73 -1.86 -4.93
CA LYS A 156 -19.65 -2.50 -3.98
C LYS A 156 -19.88 -3.96 -4.33
N LYS A 157 -20.16 -4.28 -5.60
CA LYS A 157 -20.27 -5.68 -6.05
C LYS A 157 -19.00 -6.49 -5.79
N CYS A 158 -17.82 -5.92 -6.08
CA CYS A 158 -16.54 -6.56 -5.81
C CYS A 158 -16.33 -6.81 -4.31
N ALA A 159 -16.71 -5.85 -3.47
CA ALA A 159 -16.62 -5.94 -2.03
C ALA A 159 -17.60 -7.01 -1.48
N GLU A 160 -18.81 -7.10 -2.01
CA GLU A 160 -19.81 -8.09 -1.60
C GLU A 160 -19.36 -9.53 -1.89
N ILE A 161 -18.59 -9.75 -2.95
CA ILE A 161 -18.00 -11.07 -3.29
C ILE A 161 -16.61 -11.30 -2.69
N GLY A 162 -16.14 -10.38 -1.85
CA GLY A 162 -14.95 -10.59 -1.03
C GLY A 162 -13.62 -10.13 -1.63
N VAL A 163 -13.61 -9.17 -2.57
CA VAL A 163 -12.38 -8.56 -3.10
C VAL A 163 -11.81 -7.56 -2.09
N PRO A 164 -10.68 -7.86 -1.40
CA PRO A 164 -10.25 -7.04 -0.27
C PRO A 164 -9.95 -5.57 -0.60
N PRO A 165 -9.27 -5.25 -1.73
CA PRO A 165 -9.06 -3.86 -2.13
C PRO A 165 -10.35 -3.04 -2.32
N ALA A 166 -11.48 -3.70 -2.60
CA ALA A 166 -12.75 -3.01 -2.80
C ALA A 166 -13.35 -2.50 -1.49
N TYR A 167 -13.04 -3.12 -0.35
CA TYR A 167 -13.56 -2.70 0.96
C TYR A 167 -13.20 -1.24 1.28
N MET A 168 -11.93 -0.87 1.08
CA MET A 168 -11.46 0.49 1.32
C MET A 168 -12.08 1.49 0.34
N ASN A 169 -12.24 1.13 -0.93
CA ASN A 169 -12.87 2.02 -1.91
C ASN A 169 -14.33 2.29 -1.55
N VAL A 170 -15.09 1.26 -1.19
CA VAL A 170 -16.49 1.40 -0.77
C VAL A 170 -16.59 2.22 0.53
N ALA A 171 -15.72 1.95 1.51
CA ALA A 171 -15.68 2.72 2.76
C ALA A 171 -15.43 4.22 2.48
N ASN A 172 -14.39 4.54 1.70
CA ASN A 172 -14.06 5.92 1.34
C ASN A 172 -15.19 6.63 0.59
N MET A 173 -15.85 5.95 -0.35
CA MET A 173 -16.98 6.51 -1.10
C MET A 173 -18.18 6.82 -0.20
N TYR A 174 -18.47 5.97 0.78
CA TYR A 174 -19.48 6.27 1.79
C TYR A 174 -19.06 7.40 2.75
N MET A 175 -17.79 7.51 3.12
CA MET A 175 -17.28 8.62 3.95
C MET A 175 -17.40 9.97 3.23
N SER A 176 -17.06 10.01 1.95
CA SER A 176 -17.04 11.25 1.17
C SER A 176 -18.38 11.58 0.50
N GLY A 177 -19.29 10.62 0.36
CA GLY A 177 -20.49 10.77 -0.48
C GLY A 177 -20.16 10.85 -1.98
N THR A 178 -19.05 10.25 -2.41
CA THR A 178 -18.66 10.24 -3.83
C THR A 178 -19.28 9.03 -4.51
N GLY A 179 -20.13 9.25 -5.52
CA GLY A 179 -20.82 8.17 -6.26
C GLY A 179 -21.96 7.50 -5.48
N THR A 180 -22.18 7.89 -4.23
CA THR A 180 -23.27 7.45 -3.35
C THR A 180 -23.57 8.55 -2.32
N ASP A 181 -24.66 8.43 -1.56
CA ASP A 181 -24.91 9.36 -0.46
C ASP A 181 -23.94 9.09 0.70
N LYS A 182 -23.52 10.17 1.38
CA LYS A 182 -22.64 10.04 2.54
C LYS A 182 -23.31 9.19 3.62
N ASN A 183 -22.62 8.14 4.08
CA ASN A 183 -23.12 7.23 5.10
C ASN A 183 -21.99 6.67 5.97
N GLU A 184 -21.76 7.30 7.12
CA GLU A 184 -20.69 6.92 8.04
C GLU A 184 -20.87 5.53 8.68
N VAL A 185 -22.12 5.06 8.79
CA VAL A 185 -22.43 3.73 9.36
C VAL A 185 -22.02 2.63 8.37
N GLU A 186 -22.35 2.81 7.09
CA GLU A 186 -21.88 1.89 6.04
C GLU A 186 -20.36 1.98 5.86
N ALA A 187 -19.78 3.18 5.92
CA ALA A 187 -18.33 3.35 5.90
C ALA A 187 -17.64 2.52 7.01
N LEU A 188 -18.12 2.62 8.26
CA LEU A 188 -17.58 1.85 9.38
C LEU A 188 -17.66 0.33 9.15
N LYS A 189 -18.77 -0.18 8.58
CA LYS A 189 -18.91 -1.60 8.26
C LYS A 189 -17.86 -2.07 7.25
N TRP A 190 -17.69 -1.33 6.15
CA TRP A 190 -16.70 -1.70 5.12
C TRP A 190 -15.27 -1.49 5.58
N LEU A 191 -15.02 -0.48 6.40
CA LEU A 191 -13.74 -0.23 7.02
C LEU A 191 -13.34 -1.37 7.98
N THR A 192 -14.30 -1.90 8.74
CA THR A 192 -14.10 -3.08 9.60
C THR A 192 -13.67 -4.29 8.75
N LYS A 193 -14.38 -4.57 7.66
CA LYS A 193 -14.00 -5.65 6.73
C LYS A 193 -12.61 -5.45 6.12
N ALA A 194 -12.23 -4.22 5.79
CA ALA A 194 -10.89 -3.91 5.28
C ALA A 194 -9.81 -4.19 6.34
N ALA A 195 -10.03 -3.78 7.59
CA ALA A 195 -9.11 -4.02 8.68
C ALA A 195 -8.96 -5.50 9.02
N ASP A 196 -10.07 -6.25 9.01
CA ASP A 196 -10.09 -7.71 9.20
C ASP A 196 -9.35 -8.44 8.08
N ALA A 197 -9.39 -7.90 6.85
CA ALA A 197 -8.60 -8.37 5.72
C ALA A 197 -7.13 -7.93 5.76
N GLY A 198 -6.71 -7.23 6.82
CA GLY A 198 -5.32 -6.85 7.07
C GLY A 198 -4.91 -5.49 6.52
N ASP A 199 -5.83 -4.65 6.04
CA ASP A 199 -5.48 -3.32 5.53
C ASP A 199 -5.04 -2.38 6.68
N PRO A 200 -3.78 -1.91 6.68
CA PRO A 200 -3.27 -1.08 7.78
C PRO A 200 -3.84 0.35 7.75
N THR A 201 -4.23 0.86 6.58
CA THR A 201 -4.90 2.16 6.46
C THR A 201 -6.30 2.08 7.08
N ALA A 202 -7.01 0.98 6.85
CA ALA A 202 -8.29 0.71 7.47
C ALA A 202 -8.19 0.69 9.00
N LYS A 203 -7.18 -0.01 9.53
CA LYS A 203 -6.90 -0.03 10.97
C LYS A 203 -6.65 1.38 11.51
N SER A 204 -5.82 2.19 10.84
CA SER A 204 -5.61 3.57 11.26
C SER A 204 -6.91 4.38 11.32
N ARG A 205 -7.80 4.22 10.33
CA ARG A 205 -9.10 4.90 10.34
C ARG A 205 -10.04 4.35 11.41
N LEU A 206 -10.05 3.04 11.69
CA LEU A 206 -10.82 2.49 12.81
C LEU A 206 -10.34 3.05 14.15
N GLY A 207 -9.03 3.27 14.28
CA GLY A 207 -8.47 3.98 15.43
C GLY A 207 -9.15 5.33 15.66
N GLU A 208 -9.32 6.11 14.59
CA GLU A 208 -10.01 7.40 14.62
C GLU A 208 -11.50 7.27 14.92
N TYR A 209 -12.20 6.33 14.28
CA TYR A 209 -13.63 6.09 14.53
C TYR A 209 -13.90 5.73 15.98
N TYR A 210 -13.07 4.89 16.60
CA TYR A 210 -13.23 4.54 18.02
C TYR A 210 -12.75 5.64 18.96
N SER A 211 -11.74 6.44 18.60
CA SER A 211 -11.30 7.57 19.42
C SER A 211 -12.35 8.68 19.48
N LEU A 212 -13.01 8.96 18.36
CA LEU A 212 -13.96 10.06 18.23
C LEU A 212 -15.44 9.63 18.32
N GLY A 213 -15.74 8.33 18.27
CA GLY A 213 -17.11 7.81 18.29
C GLY A 213 -17.87 8.07 16.97
N LEU A 214 -17.21 7.90 15.83
CA LEU A 214 -17.77 8.19 14.50
C LEU A 214 -18.58 7.02 13.95
N GLY A 215 -19.50 7.31 13.02
CA GLY A 215 -20.24 6.28 12.28
C GLY A 215 -21.09 5.33 13.13
N GLY A 216 -21.51 5.79 14.32
CA GLY A 216 -22.24 4.97 15.29
C GLY A 216 -21.36 4.05 16.14
N ALA A 217 -20.03 4.11 16.00
CA ALA A 217 -19.12 3.45 16.94
C ALA A 217 -19.22 4.13 18.31
N GLN A 218 -19.32 3.34 19.37
CA GLN A 218 -19.15 3.87 20.72
C GLN A 218 -17.68 4.25 20.92
N LYS A 219 -17.44 5.44 21.49
CA LYS A 219 -16.09 5.90 21.82
C LYS A 219 -15.39 4.86 22.72
N ASN A 220 -14.23 4.41 22.30
CA ASN A 220 -13.45 3.39 22.99
C ASN A 220 -11.95 3.58 22.73
N GLN A 221 -11.28 4.22 23.68
CA GLN A 221 -9.87 4.56 23.52
C GLN A 221 -8.94 3.35 23.54
N ALA A 222 -9.26 2.31 24.32
CA ALA A 222 -8.47 1.08 24.32
C ALA A 222 -8.48 0.40 22.94
N ARG A 223 -9.64 0.37 22.25
CA ARG A 223 -9.72 -0.10 20.86
C ARG A 223 -8.98 0.82 19.90
N ALA A 224 -9.11 2.13 20.07
CA ALA A 224 -8.39 3.08 19.23
C ALA A 224 -6.88 2.86 19.28
N VAL A 225 -6.33 2.74 20.49
CA VAL A 225 -4.92 2.42 20.75
C VAL A 225 -4.50 1.12 20.08
N GLN A 226 -5.31 0.06 20.19
CA GLN A 226 -4.99 -1.22 19.57
C GLN A 226 -4.84 -1.07 18.05
N TYR A 227 -5.82 -0.46 17.40
CA TYR A 227 -5.79 -0.26 15.96
C TYR A 227 -4.64 0.65 15.51
N TYR A 228 -4.38 1.74 16.25
CA TYR A 228 -3.24 2.60 15.95
C TYR A 228 -1.91 1.89 16.13
N LYS A 229 -1.74 1.03 17.14
CA LYS A 229 -0.52 0.20 17.31
C LYS A 229 -0.29 -0.69 16.10
N GLU A 230 -1.31 -1.42 15.65
CA GLU A 230 -1.20 -2.31 14.49
C GLU A 230 -0.86 -1.53 13.21
N ALA A 231 -1.52 -0.40 12.97
CA ALA A 231 -1.25 0.44 11.80
C ALA A 231 0.12 1.15 11.88
N ALA A 232 0.56 1.57 13.07
CA ALA A 232 1.85 2.21 13.28
C ALA A 232 3.03 1.25 13.05
N VAL A 233 2.88 -0.03 13.43
CA VAL A 233 3.85 -1.10 13.13
C VAL A 233 3.93 -1.33 11.62
N ALA A 234 2.81 -1.26 10.90
CA ALA A 234 2.78 -1.32 9.43
C ALA A 234 3.27 -0.01 8.76
N GLY A 235 3.71 0.98 9.53
CA GLY A 235 4.33 2.19 9.01
C GLY A 235 3.36 3.30 8.58
N ILE A 236 2.07 3.19 8.92
CA ILE A 236 1.08 4.24 8.63
C ILE A 236 1.40 5.50 9.45
N ILE A 237 1.74 6.57 8.74
CA ILE A 237 2.25 7.82 9.32
C ILE A 237 1.24 8.45 10.28
N THR A 238 -0.03 8.53 9.88
CA THR A 238 -1.10 9.10 10.70
C THR A 238 -1.35 8.28 11.96
N ALA A 239 -1.22 6.95 11.89
CA ALA A 239 -1.32 6.09 13.07
C ALA A 239 -0.13 6.26 14.02
N GLN A 240 1.08 6.42 13.50
CA GLN A 240 2.27 6.72 14.32
C GLN A 240 2.07 8.03 15.07
N TYR A 241 1.65 9.10 14.37
CA TYR A 241 1.34 10.37 15.00
C TYR A 241 0.23 10.26 16.05
N ASN A 242 -0.92 9.67 15.70
CA ASN A 242 -2.05 9.57 16.62
C ASN A 242 -1.70 8.74 17.86
N LEU A 243 -1.00 7.62 17.70
CA LEU A 243 -0.54 6.82 18.83
C LEU A 243 0.46 7.60 19.70
N GLY A 244 1.37 8.37 19.08
CA GLY A 244 2.30 9.23 19.79
C GLY A 244 1.56 10.29 20.61
N TYR A 245 0.51 10.88 20.05
CA TYR A 245 -0.36 11.82 20.76
C TYR A 245 -1.08 11.16 21.95
N LEU A 246 -1.57 9.92 21.80
CA LEU A 246 -2.19 9.19 22.92
C LEU A 246 -1.19 8.89 24.05
N PHE A 247 0.07 8.55 23.73
CA PHE A 247 1.12 8.41 24.74
C PHE A 247 1.52 9.75 25.37
N LEU A 248 1.46 10.85 24.62
CA LEU A 248 1.75 12.19 25.12
C LEU A 248 0.71 12.64 26.17
N THR A 249 -0.56 12.39 25.89
CA THR A 249 -1.69 12.83 26.74
C THR A 249 -2.10 11.80 27.80
N GLY A 250 -1.76 10.53 27.61
CA GLY A 250 -2.22 9.44 28.47
C GLY A 250 -3.67 9.01 28.20
N ASP A 251 -4.25 9.34 27.04
CA ASP A 251 -5.62 8.95 26.70
C ASP A 251 -5.67 7.48 26.22
N GLY A 252 -6.26 6.60 27.01
CA GLY A 252 -6.38 5.16 26.72
C GLY A 252 -5.09 4.34 26.89
N VAL A 253 -3.96 4.99 27.18
CA VAL A 253 -2.67 4.37 27.52
C VAL A 253 -2.00 5.12 28.67
N PRO A 254 -1.13 4.47 29.46
CA PRO A 254 -0.26 5.21 30.38
C PRO A 254 0.57 6.24 29.62
N GLN A 255 0.64 7.45 30.17
CA GLN A 255 1.42 8.52 29.60
C GLN A 255 2.92 8.14 29.53
N ASP A 256 3.52 8.31 28.36
CA ASP A 256 4.93 7.96 28.12
C ASP A 256 5.53 8.89 27.06
N ALA A 257 6.23 9.93 27.54
CA ALA A 257 6.87 10.92 26.68
C ALA A 257 7.94 10.33 25.75
N LEU A 258 8.63 9.25 26.14
CA LEU A 258 9.66 8.64 25.29
C LEU A 258 9.03 7.84 24.15
N GLN A 259 7.92 7.15 24.41
CA GLN A 259 7.15 6.49 23.34
C GLN A 259 6.50 7.50 22.40
N ALA A 260 5.96 8.61 22.94
CA ALA A 260 5.44 9.70 22.13
C ALA A 260 6.51 10.28 21.19
N GLU A 261 7.69 10.60 21.73
CA GLU A 261 8.84 11.10 20.98
C GLU A 261 9.24 10.12 19.87
N ALA A 262 9.44 8.84 20.19
CA ALA A 262 9.86 7.84 19.21
C ALA A 262 8.84 7.67 18.06
N LEU A 263 7.55 7.79 18.35
CA LEU A 263 6.48 7.69 17.36
C LEU A 263 6.38 8.96 16.51
N PHE A 264 6.45 10.14 17.13
CA PHE A 264 6.50 11.39 16.39
C PHE A 264 7.74 11.45 15.50
N ARG A 265 8.91 11.00 15.96
CA ARG A 265 10.14 10.94 15.16
C ARG A 265 9.94 10.13 13.88
N LYS A 266 9.37 8.92 13.99
CA LYS A 266 9.07 8.07 12.83
C LYS A 266 8.13 8.75 11.82
N ALA A 267 7.14 9.50 12.30
CA ALA A 267 6.22 10.24 11.43
C ALA A 267 6.89 11.48 10.80
N ALA A 268 7.69 12.21 11.58
CA ALA A 268 8.42 13.40 11.18
C ALA A 268 9.50 13.09 10.12
N GLU A 269 10.24 12.00 10.28
CA GLU A 269 11.22 11.50 9.29
C GLU A 269 10.58 11.19 7.93
N LYS A 270 9.26 10.95 7.90
CA LYS A 270 8.46 10.75 6.68
C LYS A 270 7.75 12.01 6.21
N GLY A 271 8.10 13.19 6.74
CA GLY A 271 7.55 14.47 6.32
C GLY A 271 6.26 14.89 7.03
N PHE A 272 5.85 14.23 8.12
CA PHE A 272 4.61 14.61 8.81
C PHE A 272 4.81 15.84 9.68
N VAL A 273 4.36 16.99 9.16
CA VAL A 273 4.63 18.32 9.72
C VAL A 273 4.14 18.47 11.17
N MET A 274 2.92 18.00 11.51
CA MET A 274 2.42 18.07 12.89
C MET A 274 3.28 17.26 13.87
N ALA A 275 3.91 16.16 13.43
CA ALA A 275 4.83 15.41 14.26
C ALA A 275 6.15 16.17 14.47
N MET A 276 6.66 16.86 13.44
CA MET A 276 7.86 17.70 13.56
C MET A 276 7.64 18.83 14.58
N VAL A 277 6.49 19.50 14.52
CA VAL A 277 6.13 20.58 15.47
C VAL A 277 6.04 20.05 16.90
N ASN A 278 5.39 18.90 17.10
CA ASN A 278 5.29 18.30 18.43
C ASN A 278 6.65 17.85 18.97
N LEU A 279 7.51 17.24 18.14
CA LEU A 279 8.88 16.90 18.54
C LEU A 279 9.67 18.14 18.93
N ALA A 280 9.60 19.19 18.11
CA ALA A 280 10.30 20.44 18.40
C ALA A 280 9.88 21.01 19.75
N GLN A 281 8.57 21.06 20.02
CA GLN A 281 8.04 21.55 21.27
C GLN A 281 8.48 20.67 22.46
N MET A 282 8.47 19.34 22.32
CA MET A 282 8.98 18.42 23.34
C MET A 282 10.45 18.66 23.66
N TYR A 283 11.31 18.81 22.65
CA TYR A 283 12.74 19.11 22.82
C TYR A 283 12.98 20.53 23.35
N ARG A 284 12.18 21.52 22.93
CA ARG A 284 12.30 22.91 23.38
C ARG A 284 12.03 23.05 24.87
N THR A 285 11.09 22.26 25.39
CA THR A 285 10.65 22.31 26.79
C THR A 285 11.32 21.27 27.68
N GLY A 286 11.91 20.22 27.11
CA GLY A 286 12.34 19.05 27.87
C GLY A 286 11.15 18.29 28.45
N TYR A 287 10.12 18.04 27.64
CA TYR A 287 8.85 17.49 28.12
C TYR A 287 8.97 16.07 28.69
N GLY A 288 8.49 15.89 29.92
CA GLY A 288 8.51 14.60 30.61
C GLY A 288 9.94 14.10 30.82
N LYS A 289 10.30 12.98 30.16
CA LYS A 289 11.65 12.40 30.21
C LYS A 289 12.49 12.71 28.96
N VAL A 290 11.96 13.46 28.00
CA VAL A 290 12.72 13.89 26.82
C VAL A 290 13.67 15.01 27.25
N PRO A 291 14.99 14.88 27.05
CA PRO A 291 15.94 15.93 27.41
C PRO A 291 15.66 17.22 26.63
N LYS A 292 15.83 18.38 27.28
CA LYS A 292 15.79 19.66 26.59
C LYS A 292 16.95 19.76 25.61
N ASP A 293 16.65 20.04 24.34
CA ASP A 293 17.63 20.16 23.25
C ASP A 293 17.12 21.20 22.24
N LEU A 294 17.62 22.43 22.35
CA LEU A 294 17.17 23.54 21.50
C LEU A 294 17.65 23.39 20.05
N ASP A 295 18.78 22.71 19.81
CA ASP A 295 19.30 22.51 18.46
C ASP A 295 18.46 21.49 17.70
N THR A 296 18.11 20.37 18.35
CA THR A 296 17.17 19.40 17.78
C THR A 296 15.79 20.02 17.57
N ALA A 297 15.31 20.83 18.52
CA ALA A 297 14.04 21.55 18.35
C ALA A 297 14.07 22.50 17.13
N ARG A 298 15.14 23.30 17.00
CA ARG A 298 15.33 24.23 15.87
C ARG A 298 15.34 23.49 14.53
N LYS A 299 16.08 22.38 14.42
CA LYS A 299 16.14 21.56 13.19
C LYS A 299 14.77 21.08 12.74
N TRP A 300 13.93 20.60 13.67
CA TRP A 300 12.58 20.16 13.33
C TRP A 300 11.67 21.32 12.92
N LEU A 301 11.79 22.50 13.56
CA LEU A 301 11.04 23.69 13.18
C LEU A 301 11.45 24.23 11.81
N GLU A 302 12.74 24.24 11.48
CA GLU A 302 13.25 24.64 10.16
C GLU A 302 12.66 23.79 9.03
N LEU A 303 12.52 22.48 9.26
CA LEU A 303 11.87 21.57 8.31
C LEU A 303 10.35 21.79 8.20
N ALA A 304 9.69 22.19 9.29
CA ALA A 304 8.24 22.38 9.35
C ALA A 304 7.78 23.78 8.89
N ALA A 305 8.58 24.83 9.09
CA ALA A 305 8.24 26.23 8.84
C ALA A 305 7.74 26.55 7.41
N PRO A 306 8.24 25.90 6.33
CA PRO A 306 7.69 26.10 4.99
C PRO A 306 6.24 25.61 4.82
N HIS A 307 5.75 24.80 5.76
CA HIS A 307 4.48 24.08 5.65
C HIS A 307 3.52 24.35 6.81
N ASP A 308 3.95 25.03 7.88
CA ASP A 308 3.16 25.31 9.07
C ASP A 308 3.54 26.66 9.68
N LEU A 309 2.53 27.55 9.83
CA LEU A 309 2.74 28.90 10.34
C LEU A 309 3.19 28.89 11.81
N ASN A 310 2.62 28.01 12.63
CA ASN A 310 2.99 27.89 14.04
C ASN A 310 4.44 27.40 14.19
N ALA A 311 4.92 26.53 13.30
CA ALA A 311 6.33 26.14 13.26
C ALA A 311 7.25 27.34 12.96
N LYS A 312 6.84 28.21 12.03
CA LYS A 312 7.57 29.44 11.69
C LYS A 312 7.62 30.41 12.88
N GLU A 313 6.47 30.66 13.52
CA GLU A 313 6.39 31.53 14.71
C GLU A 313 7.23 30.99 15.88
N LEU A 314 7.19 29.68 16.12
CA LEU A 314 8.03 29.04 17.14
C LEU A 314 9.52 29.16 16.82
N LEU A 315 9.91 29.10 15.55
CA LEU A 315 11.31 29.27 15.13
C LEU A 315 11.79 30.70 15.34
N GLU A 316 10.97 31.70 14.99
CA GLU A 316 11.25 33.12 15.19
C GLU A 316 11.40 33.45 16.69
N ALA A 317 10.49 32.95 17.53
CA ALA A 317 10.57 33.09 18.98
C ALA A 317 11.82 32.42 19.62
N MET A 318 12.46 31.48 18.91
CA MET A 318 13.73 30.87 19.32
C MET A 318 14.97 31.64 18.82
N THR A 319 14.80 32.63 17.96
CA THR A 319 15.88 33.50 17.45
C THR A 319 15.92 34.87 18.12
N GLU A 320 14.82 35.31 18.72
CA GLU A 320 14.81 36.54 19.51
C GLU A 320 15.70 36.35 20.75
N PRO A 321 16.65 37.28 21.01
CA PRO A 321 17.39 37.25 22.26
C PRO A 321 16.38 37.42 23.40
N VAL A 322 16.43 36.53 24.39
CA VAL A 322 15.69 36.73 25.64
C VAL A 322 16.26 38.01 26.24
N ASP A 323 15.50 39.11 26.17
CA ASP A 323 15.91 40.38 26.74
C ASP A 323 16.37 40.13 28.18
N ALA A 324 17.65 40.45 28.42
CA ALA A 324 18.32 40.35 29.71
C ALA A 324 17.85 41.46 30.66
N GLU A 325 16.53 41.63 30.80
CA GLU A 325 15.89 42.61 31.67
C GLU A 325 14.92 41.94 32.65
N GLN A 326 15.36 40.89 33.37
CA GLN A 326 14.70 40.46 34.62
C GLN A 326 15.69 40.05 35.74
N GLU A 327 16.94 40.53 35.70
CA GLU A 327 17.86 40.48 36.85
C GLU A 327 18.34 41.87 37.28
N LYS A 328 17.45 42.85 37.34
CA LYS A 328 17.64 44.06 38.16
C LYS A 328 16.28 44.55 38.63
N HIS A 329 15.82 44.03 39.77
CA HIS A 329 15.21 44.80 40.87
C HIS A 329 14.92 43.91 42.07
#